data_AF-T1A737-F1
#
_entry.id   AF-T1A737-F1
#
_cell.length_a   1.000
_cell.length_b   1.000
_cell.length_c   1.000
_cell.angle_alpha   90.00
_cell.angle_beta   90.00
_cell.angle_gamma   90.00
#
_symmetry.space_group_name_H-M   'P 1'
#
loop_
_entity.id
_entity.type
_entity.pdbx_description
1 polymer ?
#
loop_
_entity_poly.entity_id
_entity_poly.type
_entity_poly.pdbx_seq_one_letter_code
_entity_poly.pdbx_strand_id
1 'polypeptide(L)'
;AVAELGIARASRLVGDFDRAVRSYRAFLDRPENAARHDVLKELGHALTETGRYSAARDIYLRALGGGSEDPEVLWGAVEVLDHLNEDSRALQFLDVLLGKDPENPLYLRRQGQLLLRGGRRDEAMRALQRAVAGSPGDAHPFFEVGEALRVQGAYADAVDYFRRGLAVEPTSRHGRVALAETLALAGQYSEAVQITDPLLKEDPNNVAAWKVRADAWRALGRPSEVLYSLKAILLLEPDDPTTLLEKYRLHREAGETRDAYDLLTRLLGTTATEARDANLHLERGDLAAGLGLTDEANRSYERAAEIDPSLRARR
;
A
#
# COMPACT_ATOMS: atom_id res chain seq x y z
N ALA A 1 21.89 5.61 41.46
CA ALA A 1 22.12 5.12 40.08
C ALA A 1 21.55 3.71 39.89
N VAL A 2 22.02 2.70 40.63
CA VAL A 2 21.56 1.30 40.48
C VAL A 2 20.04 1.11 40.64
N ALA A 3 19.42 1.82 41.59
CA ALA A 3 17.96 1.76 41.79
C ALA A 3 17.16 2.25 40.56
N GLU A 4 17.59 3.34 39.91
CA GLU A 4 16.92 3.87 38.71
C GLU A 4 16.97 2.91 37.53
N LEU A 5 18.13 2.30 37.31
CA LEU A 5 18.28 1.31 36.24
C LEU A 5 17.44 0.05 36.50
N GLY A 6 17.37 -0.39 37.75
CA GLY A 6 16.50 -1.50 38.16
C GLY A 6 15.02 -1.21 37.94
N ILE A 7 14.56 0.00 38.33
CA ILE A 7 13.18 0.45 38.09
C ILE A 7 12.89 0.49 36.58
N ALA A 8 13.79 1.07 35.79
CA ALA A 8 13.59 1.21 34.35
C ALA A 8 13.41 -0.15 33.65
N ARG A 9 14.27 -1.12 33.97
CA ARG A 9 14.20 -2.48 33.42
C ARG A 9 12.96 -3.23 33.88
N ALA A 10 12.60 -3.12 35.15
CA ALA A 10 11.37 -3.73 35.68
C ALA A 10 10.11 -3.13 35.01
N SER A 11 10.06 -1.81 34.85
CA SER A 11 8.96 -1.11 34.16
C SER A 11 8.85 -1.53 32.69
N ARG A 12 9.98 -1.70 31.99
CA ARG A 12 9.99 -2.22 30.62
C ARG A 12 9.42 -3.64 30.52
N LEU A 13 9.77 -4.52 31.46
CA LEU A 13 9.27 -5.92 31.47
C LEU A 13 7.76 -6.01 31.68
N VAL A 14 7.17 -5.08 32.44
CA VAL A 14 5.72 -5.01 32.65
C VAL A 14 4.99 -4.15 31.61
N GLY A 15 5.69 -3.66 30.58
CA GLY A 15 5.13 -2.85 29.49
C GLY A 15 4.88 -1.38 29.83
N ASP A 16 5.29 -0.89 31.01
CA ASP A 16 5.21 0.52 31.39
C ASP A 16 6.41 1.29 30.82
N PHE A 17 6.41 1.47 29.51
CA PHE A 17 7.50 2.11 28.78
C PHE A 17 7.68 3.59 29.15
N ASP A 18 6.62 4.30 29.54
CA ASP A 18 6.73 5.69 29.97
C ASP A 18 7.47 5.84 31.28
N ARG A 19 7.20 4.96 32.26
CA ARG A 19 7.98 4.92 33.49
C ARG A 19 9.41 4.47 33.22
N ALA A 20 9.60 3.48 32.35
CA ALA A 20 10.93 3.03 31.96
C ALA A 20 11.77 4.18 31.37
N VAL A 21 11.21 4.96 30.43
CA VAL A 21 11.86 6.11 29.82
C VAL A 21 12.26 7.17 30.85
N ARG A 22 11.38 7.49 31.82
CA ARG A 22 11.71 8.45 32.88
C ARG A 22 12.89 7.97 33.74
N SER A 23 12.88 6.71 34.15
CA SER A 23 13.95 6.14 34.99
C SER A 23 15.28 5.95 34.23
N TYR A 24 15.24 5.58 32.94
CA TYR A 24 16.45 5.57 32.10
C TYR A 24 17.06 6.96 31.94
N ARG A 25 16.25 8.00 31.72
CA ARG A 25 16.74 9.39 31.65
C ARG A 25 17.37 9.82 32.97
N ALA A 26 16.69 9.59 34.10
CA ALA A 26 17.23 9.90 35.44
C ALA A 26 18.54 9.14 35.75
N PHE A 27 18.75 7.96 35.15
CA PHE A 27 20.03 7.27 35.22
C PHE A 27 21.12 7.98 34.41
N LEU A 28 20.82 8.34 33.16
CA LEU A 28 21.73 8.93 32.17
C LEU A 28 22.03 10.43 32.39
N ASP A 29 21.21 11.15 33.15
CA ASP A 29 21.43 12.56 33.52
C ASP A 29 22.63 12.74 34.47
N ARG A 30 23.10 11.64 35.07
CA ARG A 30 24.33 11.63 35.87
C ARG A 30 25.55 11.62 34.94
N PRO A 31 26.51 12.56 35.08
CA PRO A 31 27.66 12.68 34.17
C PRO A 31 28.46 11.39 33.97
N GLU A 32 28.65 10.61 35.04
CA GLU A 32 29.38 9.34 35.01
C GLU A 32 28.67 8.24 34.19
N ASN A 33 27.36 8.38 33.96
CA ASN A 33 26.55 7.43 33.20
C ASN A 33 26.16 7.95 31.81
N ALA A 34 26.50 9.20 31.48
CA ALA A 34 26.01 9.86 30.27
C ALA A 34 26.43 9.14 28.96
N ALA A 35 27.52 8.39 28.97
CA ALA A 35 28.00 7.64 27.80
C ALA A 35 27.70 6.13 27.87
N ARG A 36 26.78 5.69 28.73
CA ARG A 36 26.45 4.25 28.87
C ARG A 36 25.63 3.75 27.68
N HIS A 37 26.31 3.20 26.67
CA HIS A 37 25.69 2.74 25.42
C HIS A 37 24.64 1.63 25.64
N ASP A 38 24.86 0.75 26.63
CA ASP A 38 23.90 -0.29 27.02
C ASP A 38 22.56 0.30 27.47
N VAL A 39 22.60 1.38 28.25
CA VAL A 39 21.40 2.06 28.74
C VAL A 39 20.79 2.98 27.68
N LEU A 40 21.61 3.63 26.85
CA LEU A 40 21.14 4.40 25.71
C LEU A 40 20.38 3.50 24.72
N LYS A 41 20.86 2.28 24.47
CA LYS A 41 20.13 1.27 23.69
C LYS A 41 18.75 0.98 24.31
N GLU A 42 18.71 0.59 25.59
CA GLU A 42 17.45 0.27 26.28
C GLU A 42 16.45 1.45 26.28
N LEU A 43 16.95 2.68 26.42
CA LEU A 43 16.15 3.91 26.30
C LEU A 43 15.64 4.13 24.87
N GLY A 44 16.49 3.95 23.86
CA GLY A 44 16.12 4.06 22.45
C GLY A 44 14.99 3.09 22.08
N HIS A 45 15.08 1.85 22.55
CA HIS A 45 14.03 0.84 22.37
C HIS A 45 12.72 1.29 23.03
N ALA A 46 12.76 1.71 24.30
CA ALA A 46 11.55 2.15 25.00
C ALA A 46 10.91 3.42 24.38
N LEU A 47 11.71 4.32 23.81
CA LEU A 47 11.22 5.47 23.05
C LEU A 47 10.57 5.05 21.72
N THR A 48 11.11 4.03 21.06
CA THR A 48 10.57 3.47 19.81
C THR A 48 9.20 2.82 20.06
N GLU A 49 9.08 1.99 21.11
CA GLU A 49 7.82 1.35 21.53
C GLU A 49 6.71 2.35 21.90
N THR A 50 7.09 3.57 22.27
CA THR A 50 6.16 4.65 22.64
C THR A 50 5.88 5.61 21.48
N GLY A 51 6.34 5.29 20.27
CA GLY A 51 6.17 6.11 19.06
C GLY A 51 6.95 7.43 19.07
N ARG A 52 7.86 7.63 20.03
CA ARG A 52 8.67 8.85 20.17
C ARG A 52 9.91 8.79 19.29
N TYR A 53 9.71 8.61 17.99
CA TYR A 53 10.77 8.34 17.01
C TYR A 53 11.87 9.41 16.98
N SER A 54 11.52 10.71 16.97
CA SER A 54 12.54 11.78 16.98
C SER A 54 13.45 11.72 18.22
N ALA A 55 12.88 11.42 19.39
CA ALA A 55 13.66 11.27 20.61
C ALA A 55 14.50 9.99 20.59
N ALA A 56 13.95 8.89 20.07
CA ALA A 56 14.68 7.63 19.91
C ALA A 56 15.90 7.80 19.00
N ARG A 57 15.74 8.53 17.88
CA ARG A 57 16.81 8.85 16.92
C ARG A 57 17.97 9.53 17.64
N ASP A 58 17.69 10.58 18.40
CA ASP A 58 18.72 11.35 19.09
C ASP A 58 19.48 10.49 20.11
N ILE A 59 18.79 9.55 20.77
CA ILE A 59 19.39 8.61 21.71
C ILE A 59 20.28 7.57 21.00
N TYR A 60 19.82 6.97 19.90
CA TYR A 60 20.65 6.03 19.14
C TYR A 60 21.88 6.73 18.53
N LEU A 61 21.71 7.92 17.94
CA LEU A 61 22.83 8.69 17.39
C LEU A 61 23.82 9.11 18.47
N ARG A 62 23.37 9.41 19.69
CA ARG A 62 24.25 9.65 20.84
C ARG A 62 25.05 8.41 21.23
N ALA A 63 24.43 7.22 21.22
CA ALA A 63 25.15 5.97 21.49
C ALA A 63 26.21 5.70 20.41
N LEU A 64 25.87 5.88 19.13
CA LEU A 64 26.80 5.69 18.02
C LEU A 64 27.94 6.73 18.04
N GLY A 65 27.62 8.01 18.33
CA GLY A 65 28.61 9.09 18.47
C GLY A 65 29.55 8.92 19.67
N GLY A 66 29.14 8.16 20.68
CA GLY A 66 30.00 7.73 21.79
C GLY A 66 30.94 6.56 21.45
N GLY A 67 30.87 6.02 20.23
CA GLY A 67 31.69 4.90 19.76
C GLY A 67 31.02 3.53 19.90
N SER A 68 29.69 3.47 20.10
CA SER A 68 28.98 2.19 20.04
C SER A 68 29.01 1.62 18.63
N GLU A 69 29.53 0.41 18.48
CA GLU A 69 29.41 -0.39 17.24
C GLU A 69 28.44 -1.58 17.40
N ASP A 70 27.64 -1.58 18.47
CA ASP A 70 26.65 -2.63 18.74
C ASP A 70 25.64 -2.72 17.58
N PRO A 71 25.52 -3.88 16.90
CA PRO A 71 24.56 -4.08 15.81
C PRO A 71 23.11 -3.78 16.22
N GLU A 72 22.73 -3.99 17.48
CA GLU A 72 21.37 -3.67 17.95
C GLU A 72 21.12 -2.14 17.98
N VAL A 73 22.14 -1.35 18.33
CA VAL A 73 22.05 0.13 18.31
C VAL A 73 21.96 0.63 16.87
N LEU A 74 22.77 0.06 15.97
CA LEU A 74 22.72 0.39 14.54
C LEU A 74 21.36 0.02 13.95
N TRP A 75 20.84 -1.17 14.24
CA TRP A 75 19.53 -1.62 13.77
C TRP A 75 18.39 -0.75 14.32
N GLY A 76 18.39 -0.45 15.62
CA GLY A 76 17.41 0.46 16.20
C GLY A 76 17.46 1.87 15.59
N ALA A 77 18.65 2.36 15.25
CA ALA A 77 18.80 3.61 14.50
C ALA A 77 18.18 3.52 13.11
N VAL A 78 18.42 2.43 12.37
CA VAL A 78 17.83 2.19 11.04
C VAL A 78 16.31 2.20 11.11
N GLU A 79 15.72 1.47 12.06
CA GLU A 79 14.26 1.39 12.22
C GLU A 79 13.64 2.77 12.48
N VAL A 80 14.24 3.56 13.37
CA VAL A 80 13.71 4.88 13.70
C VAL A 80 13.91 5.88 12.55
N LEU A 81 15.05 5.84 11.86
CA LEU A 81 15.30 6.70 10.71
C LEU A 81 14.34 6.38 9.55
N ASP A 82 14.00 5.09 9.37
CA ASP A 82 12.99 4.64 8.42
C ASP A 82 11.61 5.28 8.73
N HIS A 83 11.17 5.24 10.00
CA HIS A 83 9.92 5.90 10.42
C HIS A 83 9.93 7.42 10.23
N LEU A 84 11.11 8.04 10.24
CA LEU A 84 11.29 9.47 10.03
C LEU A 84 11.52 9.84 8.54
N ASN A 85 11.50 8.87 7.63
CA ASN A 85 11.84 9.01 6.21
C ASN A 85 13.26 9.59 5.98
N GLU A 86 14.19 9.32 6.89
CA GLU A 86 15.61 9.68 6.76
C GLU A 86 16.41 8.58 6.04
N ASP A 87 15.92 8.17 4.85
CA ASP A 87 16.37 6.97 4.13
C ASP A 87 17.89 6.94 3.86
N SER A 88 18.48 8.09 3.53
CA SER A 88 19.92 8.18 3.24
C SER A 88 20.79 7.84 4.45
N ARG A 89 20.37 8.22 5.67
CA ARG A 89 21.10 7.87 6.89
C ARG A 89 20.85 6.44 7.30
N ALA A 90 19.62 5.95 7.14
CA ALA A 90 19.28 4.55 7.39
C ALA A 90 20.14 3.62 6.50
N LEU A 91 20.33 3.96 5.22
CA LEU A 91 21.19 3.22 4.30
C LEU A 91 22.66 3.19 4.76
N GLN A 92 23.21 4.30 5.26
CA GLN A 92 24.58 4.33 5.77
C GLN A 92 24.79 3.36 6.94
N PHE A 93 23.84 3.29 7.89
CA PHE A 93 23.93 2.35 9.00
C PHE A 93 23.69 0.90 8.56
N LEU A 94 22.84 0.67 7.56
CA LEU A 94 22.69 -0.65 6.94
C LEU A 94 23.98 -1.11 6.25
N ASP A 95 24.71 -0.22 5.59
CA ASP A 95 25.99 -0.56 4.97
C ASP A 95 27.02 -1.00 6.04
N VAL A 96 27.02 -0.37 7.21
CA VAL A 96 27.86 -0.80 8.36
C VAL A 96 27.42 -2.17 8.88
N LEU A 97 26.11 -2.39 9.05
CA LEU A 97 25.55 -3.67 9.50
C LEU A 97 25.88 -4.81 8.52
N LEU A 98 25.70 -4.57 7.22
CA LEU A 98 26.02 -5.53 6.16
C LEU A 98 27.53 -5.72 5.99
N GLY A 99 28.36 -4.76 6.39
CA GLY A 99 29.80 -4.97 6.50
C GLY A 99 30.18 -6.00 7.59
N LYS A 100 29.37 -6.10 8.66
CA LYS A 100 29.57 -7.06 9.76
C LYS A 100 28.89 -8.41 9.49
N ASP A 101 27.71 -8.40 8.90
CA ASP A 101 26.94 -9.60 8.51
C ASP A 101 26.34 -9.44 7.10
N PRO A 102 27.12 -9.78 6.04
CA PRO A 102 26.75 -9.47 4.66
C PRO A 102 25.49 -10.16 4.16
N GLU A 103 25.18 -11.36 4.67
CA GLU A 103 24.06 -12.17 4.21
C GLU A 103 22.87 -12.13 5.17
N ASN A 104 22.84 -11.16 6.09
CA ASN A 104 21.73 -10.98 7.00
C ASN A 104 20.43 -10.65 6.23
N PRO A 105 19.43 -11.54 6.19
CA PRO A 105 18.26 -11.35 5.33
C PRO A 105 17.40 -10.17 5.76
N LEU A 106 17.36 -9.87 7.06
CA LEU A 106 16.63 -8.73 7.61
C LEU A 106 17.23 -7.40 7.14
N TYR A 107 18.57 -7.27 7.19
CA TYR A 107 19.27 -6.07 6.76
C TYR A 107 19.18 -5.88 5.24
N LEU A 108 19.39 -6.95 4.47
CA LEU A 108 19.28 -6.95 3.02
C LEU A 108 17.86 -6.59 2.55
N ARG A 109 16.83 -7.13 3.22
CA ARG A 109 15.43 -6.77 2.93
C ARG A 109 15.18 -5.29 3.17
N ARG A 110 15.60 -4.77 4.33
CA ARG A 110 15.41 -3.35 4.68
C ARG A 110 16.18 -2.43 3.73
N GLN A 111 17.41 -2.79 3.35
CA GLN A 111 18.20 -2.07 2.36
C GLN A 111 17.47 -2.03 1.01
N GLY A 112 16.94 -3.16 0.55
CA GLY A 112 16.13 -3.26 -0.66
C GLY A 112 14.93 -2.31 -0.65
N GLN A 113 14.13 -2.31 0.42
CA GLN A 113 12.96 -1.45 0.58
C GLN A 113 13.31 0.05 0.53
N LEU A 114 14.39 0.46 1.19
CA LEU A 114 14.86 1.85 1.19
C LEU A 114 15.41 2.27 -0.19
N LEU A 115 16.12 1.36 -0.87
CA LEU A 115 16.62 1.60 -2.22
C LEU A 115 15.48 1.73 -3.24
N LEU A 116 14.41 0.94 -3.12
CA LEU A 116 13.20 1.11 -3.95
C LEU A 116 12.55 2.48 -3.76
N ARG A 117 12.39 2.93 -2.51
CA ARG A 117 11.87 4.26 -2.18
C ARG A 117 12.73 5.37 -2.78
N GLY A 118 14.05 5.21 -2.73
CA GLY A 118 15.00 6.13 -3.36
C GLY A 118 15.14 5.99 -4.88
N GLY A 119 14.37 5.12 -5.54
CA GLY A 119 14.43 4.89 -6.99
C GLY A 119 15.66 4.11 -7.50
N ARG A 120 16.50 3.60 -6.60
CA ARG A 120 17.72 2.81 -6.90
C ARG A 120 17.39 1.34 -7.14
N ARG A 121 16.61 1.09 -8.20
CA ARG A 121 15.96 -0.20 -8.48
C ARG A 121 16.93 -1.38 -8.62
N ASP A 122 18.01 -1.23 -9.39
CA ASP A 122 18.95 -2.33 -9.65
C ASP A 122 19.72 -2.78 -8.39
N GLU A 123 20.01 -1.83 -7.51
CA GLU A 123 20.64 -2.12 -6.21
C GLU A 123 19.65 -2.79 -5.26
N ALA A 124 18.40 -2.31 -5.25
CA ALA A 124 17.35 -2.90 -4.47
C ALA A 124 17.09 -4.37 -4.84
N MET A 125 17.02 -4.65 -6.15
CA MET A 125 16.83 -6.01 -6.66
C MET A 125 17.94 -6.95 -6.20
N ARG A 126 19.20 -6.52 -6.27
CA ARG A 126 20.34 -7.31 -5.78
C ARG A 126 20.25 -7.59 -4.28
N ALA A 127 19.89 -6.58 -3.48
CA ALA A 127 19.73 -6.75 -2.03
C ALA A 127 18.59 -7.72 -1.69
N LEU A 128 17.42 -7.55 -2.32
CA LEU A 128 16.25 -8.39 -2.09
C LEU A 128 16.45 -9.85 -2.56
N GLN A 129 17.12 -10.08 -3.69
CA GLN A 129 17.45 -11.43 -4.15
C GLN A 129 18.40 -12.15 -3.18
N ARG A 130 19.37 -11.44 -2.59
CA ARG A 130 20.21 -12.00 -1.53
C ARG A 130 19.41 -12.27 -0.25
N ALA A 131 18.47 -11.40 0.10
CA ALA A 131 17.57 -11.63 1.24
C ALA A 131 16.71 -12.90 1.04
N VAL A 132 16.18 -13.13 -0.17
CA VAL A 132 15.48 -14.37 -0.54
C VAL A 132 16.38 -15.60 -0.36
N ALA A 133 17.65 -15.53 -0.79
CA ALA A 133 18.58 -16.63 -0.68
C ALA A 133 18.94 -16.97 0.78
N GLY A 134 19.03 -15.97 1.66
CA GLY A 134 19.37 -16.16 3.07
C GLY A 134 18.19 -16.57 3.97
N SER A 135 16.95 -16.34 3.55
CA SER A 135 15.73 -16.74 4.27
C SER A 135 14.69 -17.41 3.36
N PRO A 136 14.95 -18.64 2.85
CA PRO A 136 14.01 -19.32 1.95
C PRO A 136 12.67 -19.68 2.61
N GLY A 137 12.59 -19.67 3.95
CA GLY A 137 11.37 -19.90 4.72
C GLY A 137 10.60 -18.63 5.11
N ASP A 138 11.06 -17.44 4.70
CA ASP A 138 10.33 -16.18 4.89
C ASP A 138 9.72 -15.76 3.54
N ALA A 139 8.39 -15.58 3.50
CA ALA A 139 7.68 -15.17 2.29
C ALA A 139 7.92 -13.69 1.93
N HIS A 140 8.26 -12.84 2.91
CA HIS A 140 8.30 -11.39 2.69
C HIS A 140 9.31 -10.96 1.62
N PRO A 141 10.58 -11.43 1.62
CA PRO A 141 11.52 -11.06 0.57
C PRO A 141 11.02 -11.44 -0.84
N PHE A 142 10.30 -12.54 -0.99
CA PHE A 142 9.72 -12.93 -2.28
C PHE A 142 8.67 -11.92 -2.76
N PHE A 143 7.76 -11.50 -1.86
CA PHE A 143 6.75 -10.50 -2.21
C PHE A 143 7.36 -9.14 -2.55
N GLU A 144 8.39 -8.71 -1.82
CA GLU A 144 9.10 -7.45 -2.11
C GLU A 144 9.79 -7.48 -3.48
N VAL A 145 10.42 -8.61 -3.85
CA VAL A 145 10.97 -8.79 -5.20
C VAL A 145 9.87 -8.78 -6.26
N GLY A 146 8.76 -9.48 -6.00
CA GLY A 146 7.60 -9.50 -6.89
C GLY A 146 7.05 -8.10 -7.16
N GLU A 147 6.88 -7.29 -6.11
CA GLU A 147 6.43 -5.89 -6.22
C GLU A 147 7.41 -5.03 -7.00
N ALA A 148 8.71 -5.16 -6.71
CA ALA A 148 9.75 -4.42 -7.43
C ALA A 148 9.74 -4.72 -8.94
N LEU A 149 9.60 -6.00 -9.31
CA LEU A 149 9.52 -6.44 -10.70
C LEU A 149 8.21 -5.98 -11.37
N ARG A 150 7.09 -6.04 -10.65
CA ARG A 150 5.78 -5.57 -11.13
C ARG A 150 5.82 -4.08 -11.46
N VAL A 151 6.41 -3.25 -10.60
CA VAL A 151 6.60 -1.81 -10.85
C VAL A 151 7.52 -1.54 -12.04
N GLN A 152 8.47 -2.44 -12.32
CA GLN A 152 9.35 -2.36 -13.50
C GLN A 152 8.68 -2.83 -14.80
N GLY A 153 7.48 -3.41 -14.73
CA GLY A 153 6.80 -4.01 -15.88
C GLY A 153 7.28 -5.43 -16.21
N ALA A 154 8.15 -6.02 -15.39
CA ALA A 154 8.63 -7.40 -15.54
C ALA A 154 7.60 -8.39 -14.95
N TYR A 155 6.38 -8.39 -15.51
CA TYR A 155 5.24 -9.08 -14.90
C TYR A 155 5.41 -10.60 -14.80
N ALA A 156 6.02 -11.24 -15.81
CA ALA A 156 6.25 -12.69 -15.78
C ALA A 156 7.17 -13.12 -14.63
N ASP A 157 8.26 -12.38 -14.41
CA ASP A 157 9.19 -12.64 -13.31
C ASP A 157 8.54 -12.31 -11.95
N ALA A 158 7.76 -11.23 -11.88
CA ALA A 158 7.00 -10.87 -10.69
C ALA A 158 6.04 -11.99 -10.27
N VAL A 159 5.31 -12.58 -11.21
CA VAL A 159 4.42 -13.74 -10.98
C VAL A 159 5.19 -14.92 -10.38
N ASP A 160 6.40 -15.24 -10.86
CA ASP A 160 7.22 -16.32 -10.28
C ASP A 160 7.53 -16.06 -8.80
N TYR A 161 7.99 -14.84 -8.48
CA TYR A 161 8.31 -14.47 -7.10
C TYR A 161 7.08 -14.49 -6.19
N PHE A 162 5.93 -13.97 -6.63
CA PHE A 162 4.70 -14.07 -5.85
C PHE A 162 4.26 -15.51 -5.60
N ARG A 163 4.34 -16.39 -6.62
CA ARG A 163 4.05 -17.82 -6.45
C ARG A 163 4.99 -18.48 -5.46
N ARG A 164 6.29 -18.17 -5.51
CA ARG A 164 7.28 -18.71 -4.56
C ARG A 164 7.03 -18.22 -3.13
N GLY A 165 6.71 -16.94 -2.95
CA GLY A 165 6.30 -16.41 -1.65
C GLY A 165 5.03 -17.08 -1.11
N LEU A 166 4.03 -17.30 -1.97
CA LEU A 166 2.80 -18.01 -1.60
C LEU A 166 3.00 -19.51 -1.37
N ALA A 167 4.05 -20.12 -1.93
CA ALA A 167 4.42 -21.49 -1.58
C ALA A 167 4.95 -21.57 -0.13
N VAL A 168 5.55 -20.49 0.38
CA VAL A 168 6.02 -20.35 1.76
C VAL A 168 4.87 -19.95 2.70
N GLU A 169 4.06 -18.97 2.31
CA GLU A 169 2.89 -18.49 3.08
C GLU A 169 1.60 -18.51 2.22
N PRO A 170 0.91 -19.66 2.12
CA PRO A 170 -0.26 -19.82 1.24
C PRO A 170 -1.47 -18.96 1.62
N THR A 171 -1.56 -18.57 2.88
CA THR A 171 -2.68 -17.79 3.43
C THR A 171 -2.47 -16.28 3.32
N SER A 172 -1.35 -15.82 2.76
CA SER A 172 -1.05 -14.39 2.64
C SER A 172 -2.07 -13.69 1.73
N ARG A 173 -3.00 -12.93 2.34
CA ARG A 173 -4.00 -12.14 1.60
C ARG A 173 -3.32 -11.15 0.65
N HIS A 174 -2.30 -10.45 1.15
CA HIS A 174 -1.53 -9.49 0.38
C HIS A 174 -0.87 -10.17 -0.83
N GLY A 175 -0.16 -11.28 -0.61
CA GLY A 175 0.49 -12.03 -1.70
C GLY A 175 -0.50 -12.54 -2.77
N ARG A 176 -1.70 -12.99 -2.36
CA ARG A 176 -2.74 -13.45 -3.30
C ARG A 176 -3.33 -12.31 -4.14
N VAL A 177 -3.60 -11.15 -3.54
CA VAL A 177 -4.04 -9.96 -4.28
C VAL A 177 -2.95 -9.52 -5.26
N ALA A 178 -1.71 -9.38 -4.78
CA ALA A 178 -0.58 -8.97 -5.60
C ALA A 178 -0.32 -9.93 -6.77
N LEU A 179 -0.41 -11.24 -6.54
CA LEU A 179 -0.35 -12.23 -7.61
C LEU A 179 -1.47 -12.03 -8.64
N ALA A 180 -2.72 -11.87 -8.20
CA ALA A 180 -3.86 -11.70 -9.10
C ALA A 180 -3.74 -10.42 -9.94
N GLU A 181 -3.35 -9.30 -9.33
CA GLU A 181 -3.07 -8.03 -10.01
C GLU A 181 -1.98 -8.21 -11.07
N THR A 182 -0.88 -8.88 -10.70
CA THR A 182 0.26 -9.10 -11.60
C THR A 182 -0.09 -10.04 -12.74
N LEU A 183 -0.89 -11.09 -12.49
CA LEU A 183 -1.41 -11.98 -13.54
C LEU A 183 -2.28 -11.21 -14.54
N ALA A 184 -3.14 -10.30 -14.07
CA ALA A 184 -3.95 -9.46 -14.94
C ALA A 184 -3.08 -8.52 -15.80
N LEU A 185 -2.04 -7.90 -15.21
CA LEU A 185 -1.06 -7.07 -15.93
C LEU A 185 -0.24 -7.88 -16.95
N ALA A 186 0.05 -9.15 -16.64
CA ALA A 186 0.72 -10.08 -17.55
C ALA A 186 -0.20 -10.63 -18.68
N GLY A 187 -1.48 -10.25 -18.71
CA GLY A 187 -2.46 -10.76 -19.66
C GLY A 187 -2.97 -12.18 -19.34
N GLN A 188 -2.63 -12.72 -18.17
CA GLN A 188 -3.03 -14.06 -17.71
C GLN A 188 -4.38 -14.01 -16.97
N TYR A 189 -5.40 -13.48 -17.65
CA TYR A 189 -6.70 -13.14 -17.05
C TYR A 189 -7.45 -14.34 -16.45
N SER A 190 -7.44 -15.49 -17.11
CA SER A 190 -8.11 -16.70 -16.59
C SER A 190 -7.52 -17.16 -15.27
N GLU A 191 -6.20 -17.02 -15.09
CA GLU A 191 -5.54 -17.39 -13.84
C GLU A 191 -5.77 -16.33 -12.75
N ALA A 192 -5.77 -15.04 -13.10
CA ALA A 192 -6.14 -13.97 -12.17
C ALA A 192 -7.53 -14.22 -11.55
N VAL A 193 -8.51 -14.62 -12.37
CA VAL A 193 -9.84 -15.04 -11.89
C VAL A 193 -9.74 -16.22 -10.92
N GLN A 194 -8.99 -17.27 -11.25
CA GLN A 194 -8.81 -18.44 -10.38
C GLN A 194 -8.21 -18.11 -9.01
N ILE A 195 -7.35 -17.09 -8.93
CA ILE A 195 -6.80 -16.59 -7.66
C ILE A 195 -7.84 -15.77 -6.88
N THR A 196 -8.59 -14.89 -7.56
CA THR A 196 -9.59 -14.02 -6.91
C THR A 196 -10.81 -14.77 -6.38
N ASP A 197 -11.27 -15.83 -7.03
CA ASP A 197 -12.47 -16.58 -6.64
C ASP A 197 -12.44 -17.12 -5.19
N PRO A 198 -11.43 -17.92 -4.76
CA PRO A 198 -11.34 -18.36 -3.39
C PRO A 198 -11.07 -17.20 -2.42
N LEU A 199 -10.31 -16.20 -2.85
CA LEU A 199 -9.98 -15.04 -2.02
C LEU A 199 -11.24 -14.25 -1.63
N LEU A 200 -12.15 -14.06 -2.57
CA LEU A 200 -13.41 -13.34 -2.38
C LEU A 200 -14.47 -14.16 -1.63
N LYS A 201 -14.35 -15.49 -1.59
CA LYS A 201 -15.15 -16.35 -0.71
C LYS A 201 -14.72 -16.20 0.75
N GLU A 202 -13.42 -16.06 0.99
CA GLU A 202 -12.84 -15.87 2.32
C GLU A 202 -13.01 -14.43 2.82
N ASP A 203 -12.83 -13.45 1.95
CA ASP A 203 -12.97 -12.03 2.23
C ASP A 203 -13.79 -11.31 1.15
N PRO A 204 -15.13 -11.30 1.29
CA PRO A 204 -16.02 -10.60 0.36
C PRO A 204 -15.84 -9.08 0.34
N ASN A 205 -15.15 -8.51 1.35
CA ASN A 205 -14.96 -7.07 1.49
C ASN A 205 -13.67 -6.57 0.81
N ASN A 206 -12.93 -7.45 0.14
CA ASN A 206 -11.70 -7.08 -0.56
C ASN A 206 -12.01 -6.40 -1.91
N VAL A 207 -12.15 -5.06 -1.87
CA VAL A 207 -12.42 -4.24 -3.08
C VAL A 207 -11.34 -4.43 -4.14
N ALA A 208 -10.06 -4.51 -3.78
CA ALA A 208 -8.97 -4.69 -4.73
C ALA A 208 -9.11 -6.00 -5.52
N ALA A 209 -9.45 -7.11 -4.84
CA ALA A 209 -9.69 -8.38 -5.49
C ALA A 209 -10.92 -8.35 -6.42
N TRP A 210 -11.99 -7.62 -6.06
CA TRP A 210 -13.14 -7.41 -6.95
C TRP A 210 -12.77 -6.60 -8.19
N LYS A 211 -11.93 -5.56 -8.06
CA LYS A 211 -11.43 -4.75 -9.19
C LYS A 211 -10.63 -5.61 -10.17
N VAL A 212 -9.64 -6.37 -9.67
CA VAL A 212 -8.85 -7.32 -10.48
C VAL A 212 -9.74 -8.32 -11.20
N ARG A 213 -10.72 -8.89 -10.50
CA ARG A 213 -11.67 -9.84 -11.09
C ARG A 213 -12.49 -9.19 -12.21
N ALA A 214 -12.99 -7.97 -12.01
CA ALA A 214 -13.75 -7.23 -13.02
C ALA A 214 -12.89 -6.98 -14.27
N ASP A 215 -11.65 -6.54 -14.10
CA ASP A 215 -10.70 -6.30 -15.19
C ASP A 215 -10.38 -7.57 -15.97
N ALA A 216 -10.14 -8.67 -15.26
CA ALA A 216 -9.87 -9.96 -15.88
C ALA A 216 -11.07 -10.49 -16.67
N TRP A 217 -12.29 -10.42 -16.12
CA TRP A 217 -13.50 -10.83 -16.86
C TRP A 217 -13.79 -9.93 -18.06
N ARG A 218 -13.48 -8.64 -17.96
CA ARG A 218 -13.61 -7.70 -19.09
C ARG A 218 -12.70 -8.11 -20.23
N ALA A 219 -11.44 -8.40 -19.93
CA ALA A 219 -10.48 -8.85 -20.95
C ALA A 219 -10.86 -10.22 -21.56
N LEU A 220 -11.58 -11.05 -20.82
CA LEU A 220 -12.13 -12.33 -21.30
C LEU A 220 -13.46 -12.19 -22.06
N GLY A 221 -14.01 -10.98 -22.21
CA GLY A 221 -15.26 -10.74 -22.92
C GLY A 221 -16.50 -11.29 -22.20
N ARG A 222 -16.52 -11.23 -20.87
CA ARG A 222 -17.55 -11.83 -20.00
C ARG A 222 -18.35 -10.75 -19.25
N PRO A 223 -19.26 -10.03 -19.93
CA PRO A 223 -19.90 -8.82 -19.39
C PRO A 223 -20.79 -9.11 -18.16
N SER A 224 -21.46 -10.26 -18.10
CA SER A 224 -22.30 -10.64 -16.95
C SER A 224 -21.46 -10.80 -15.67
N GLU A 225 -20.27 -11.36 -15.78
CA GLU A 225 -19.32 -11.54 -14.69
C GLU A 225 -18.67 -10.22 -14.26
N VAL A 226 -18.44 -9.30 -15.21
CA VAL A 226 -18.03 -7.92 -14.91
C VAL A 226 -19.12 -7.23 -14.09
N LEU A 227 -20.38 -7.25 -14.55
CA LEU A 227 -21.50 -6.63 -13.84
C LEU A 227 -21.67 -7.18 -12.42
N TYR A 228 -21.46 -8.49 -12.22
CA TYR A 228 -21.48 -9.09 -10.89
C TYR A 228 -20.38 -8.51 -9.98
N SER A 229 -19.15 -8.40 -10.51
CA SER A 229 -18.00 -7.86 -9.77
C SER A 229 -18.20 -6.37 -9.44
N LEU A 230 -18.64 -5.56 -10.42
CA LEU A 230 -18.95 -4.13 -10.21
C LEU A 230 -20.11 -3.94 -9.22
N LYS A 231 -21.12 -4.83 -9.22
CA LYS A 231 -22.19 -4.80 -8.22
C LYS A 231 -21.63 -5.02 -6.81
N ALA A 232 -20.71 -5.96 -6.64
CA ALA A 232 -20.07 -6.19 -5.34
C ALA A 232 -19.26 -4.96 -4.88
N ILE A 233 -18.54 -4.30 -5.80
CA ILE A 233 -17.81 -3.05 -5.48
C ILE A 233 -18.80 -1.96 -5.04
N LEU A 234 -19.90 -1.73 -5.77
CA LEU A 234 -20.91 -0.72 -5.38
C LEU A 234 -21.68 -1.06 -4.10
N LEU A 235 -21.62 -2.28 -3.58
CA LEU A 235 -22.14 -2.60 -2.25
C LEU A 235 -21.20 -2.10 -1.14
N LEU A 236 -19.90 -2.07 -1.42
CA LEU A 236 -18.85 -1.63 -0.49
C LEU A 236 -18.56 -0.14 -0.62
N GLU A 237 -18.58 0.37 -1.85
CA GLU A 237 -18.28 1.75 -2.25
C GLU A 237 -19.43 2.28 -3.14
N PRO A 238 -20.57 2.69 -2.56
CA PRO A 238 -21.79 2.99 -3.32
C PRO A 238 -21.67 4.09 -4.36
N ASP A 239 -20.76 5.03 -4.15
CA ASP A 239 -20.57 6.21 -5.00
C ASP A 239 -19.19 6.23 -5.67
N ASP A 240 -18.53 5.06 -5.80
CA ASP A 240 -17.27 4.95 -6.55
C ASP A 240 -17.48 5.38 -8.02
N PRO A 241 -16.91 6.53 -8.44
CA PRO A 241 -17.22 7.11 -9.75
C PRO A 241 -16.78 6.21 -10.91
N THR A 242 -15.63 5.55 -10.75
CA THR A 242 -15.09 4.64 -11.76
C THR A 242 -16.02 3.46 -11.98
N THR A 243 -16.47 2.79 -10.91
CA THR A 243 -17.38 1.65 -11.00
C THR A 243 -18.75 2.06 -11.54
N LEU A 244 -19.28 3.23 -11.16
CA LEU A 244 -20.53 3.76 -11.73
C LEU A 244 -20.41 4.00 -13.23
N LEU A 245 -19.31 4.62 -13.68
CA LEU A 245 -19.05 4.92 -15.09
C LEU A 245 -18.89 3.64 -15.92
N GLU A 246 -18.15 2.66 -15.41
CA GLU A 246 -17.97 1.37 -16.09
C GLU A 246 -19.27 0.61 -16.23
N LYS A 247 -20.06 0.55 -15.15
CA LYS A 247 -21.36 -0.13 -15.17
C LYS A 247 -22.33 0.58 -16.11
N TYR A 248 -22.35 1.92 -16.11
CA TYR A 248 -23.10 2.73 -17.06
C TYR A 248 -22.78 2.35 -18.52
N ARG A 249 -21.50 2.28 -18.88
CA ARG A 249 -21.06 1.93 -20.24
C ARG A 249 -21.57 0.55 -20.68
N LEU A 250 -21.49 -0.44 -19.79
CA LEU A 250 -22.00 -1.79 -20.07
C LEU A 250 -23.51 -1.81 -20.32
N HIS A 251 -24.30 -1.12 -19.49
CA HIS A 251 -25.76 -1.03 -19.69
C HIS A 251 -26.12 -0.26 -20.97
N ARG A 252 -25.34 0.79 -21.32
CA ARG A 252 -25.52 1.52 -22.57
C ARG A 252 -25.27 0.64 -23.80
N GLU A 253 -24.17 -0.12 -23.79
CA GLU A 253 -23.84 -1.06 -24.87
C GLU A 253 -24.88 -2.18 -25.01
N ALA A 254 -25.46 -2.61 -23.89
CA ALA A 254 -26.56 -3.60 -23.88
C ALA A 254 -27.91 -3.02 -24.34
N GLY A 255 -28.04 -1.70 -24.53
CA GLY A 255 -29.30 -1.03 -24.85
C GLY A 255 -30.27 -0.93 -23.66
N GLU A 256 -29.79 -1.14 -22.45
CA GLU A 256 -30.56 -1.07 -21.20
C GLU A 256 -30.67 0.40 -20.75
N THR A 257 -31.40 1.19 -21.54
CA THR A 257 -31.49 2.66 -21.43
C THR A 257 -31.84 3.15 -20.02
N ARG A 258 -32.74 2.45 -19.32
CA ARG A 258 -33.16 2.85 -17.98
C ARG A 258 -32.05 2.70 -16.94
N ASP A 259 -31.40 1.56 -16.90
CA ASP A 259 -30.29 1.30 -15.96
C ASP A 259 -29.10 2.23 -16.25
N ALA A 260 -28.79 2.44 -17.54
CA ALA A 260 -27.77 3.40 -17.95
C ALA A 260 -28.09 4.83 -17.46
N TYR A 261 -29.33 5.28 -17.61
CA TYR A 261 -29.79 6.58 -17.12
C TYR A 261 -29.65 6.71 -15.60
N ASP A 262 -30.10 5.69 -14.84
CA ASP A 262 -30.07 5.73 -13.38
C ASP A 262 -28.62 5.74 -12.84
N LEU A 263 -27.71 4.97 -13.45
CA LEU A 263 -26.28 4.96 -13.09
C LEU A 263 -25.58 6.28 -13.42
N LEU A 264 -25.83 6.84 -14.61
CA LEU A 264 -25.24 8.11 -15.00
C LEU A 264 -25.78 9.26 -14.15
N THR A 265 -27.05 9.21 -13.75
CA THR A 265 -27.65 10.17 -12.80
C THR A 265 -26.93 10.12 -11.45
N ARG A 266 -26.66 8.92 -10.92
CA ARG A 266 -25.88 8.75 -9.68
C ARG A 266 -24.46 9.30 -9.83
N LEU A 267 -23.74 8.95 -10.89
CA LEU A 267 -22.38 9.42 -11.16
C LEU A 267 -22.30 10.95 -11.18
N LEU A 268 -23.22 11.60 -11.91
CA LEU A 268 -23.28 13.06 -12.04
C LEU A 268 -23.75 13.77 -10.76
N GLY A 269 -24.28 13.03 -9.78
CA GLY A 269 -24.59 13.52 -8.43
C GLY A 269 -23.41 13.48 -7.46
N THR A 270 -22.30 12.85 -7.83
CA THR A 270 -21.09 12.78 -7.00
C THR A 270 -20.25 14.06 -7.07
N THR A 271 -19.21 14.16 -6.23
CA THR A 271 -18.22 15.25 -6.27
C THR A 271 -17.04 14.96 -7.21
N ALA A 272 -17.09 13.85 -7.94
CA ALA A 272 -16.02 13.40 -8.84
C ALA A 272 -15.78 14.37 -10.00
N THR A 273 -14.60 14.31 -10.59
CA THR A 273 -14.24 15.10 -11.77
C THR A 273 -15.13 14.79 -12.96
N GLU A 274 -15.50 13.52 -13.12
CA GLU A 274 -16.39 12.97 -14.13
C GLU A 274 -17.79 13.58 -14.03
N ALA A 275 -18.25 13.95 -12.82
CA ALA A 275 -19.52 14.64 -12.63
C ALA A 275 -19.56 16.03 -13.30
N ARG A 276 -18.40 16.57 -13.68
CA ARG A 276 -18.23 17.84 -14.39
C ARG A 276 -17.89 17.66 -15.88
N ASP A 277 -18.02 16.45 -16.42
CA ASP A 277 -17.85 16.21 -17.86
C ASP A 277 -19.12 16.60 -18.62
N ALA A 278 -19.03 17.62 -19.48
CA ALA A 278 -20.14 18.08 -20.30
C ALA A 278 -20.73 16.96 -21.19
N ASN A 279 -19.89 16.05 -21.69
CA ASN A 279 -20.34 14.95 -22.54
C ASN A 279 -21.20 13.96 -21.76
N LEU A 280 -20.85 13.66 -20.51
CA LEU A 280 -21.67 12.79 -19.66
C LEU A 280 -23.04 13.42 -19.35
N HIS A 281 -23.12 14.74 -19.23
CA HIS A 281 -24.42 15.44 -19.11
C HIS A 281 -25.23 15.37 -20.42
N LEU A 282 -24.58 15.50 -21.60
CA LEU A 282 -25.26 15.29 -22.89
C LEU A 282 -25.82 13.87 -23.00
N GLU A 283 -25.00 12.87 -22.68
CA GLU A 283 -25.40 11.46 -22.75
C GLU A 283 -26.55 11.14 -21.78
N ARG A 284 -26.58 11.76 -20.59
CA ARG A 284 -27.74 11.65 -19.69
C ARG A 284 -28.98 12.28 -20.32
N GLY A 285 -28.82 13.42 -21.01
CA GLY A 285 -29.89 14.08 -21.75
C GLY A 285 -30.48 13.21 -22.85
N ASP A 286 -29.63 12.58 -23.66
CA ASP A 286 -30.05 11.67 -24.73
C ASP A 286 -30.82 10.47 -24.18
N LEU A 287 -30.32 9.87 -23.09
CA LEU A 287 -30.98 8.75 -22.41
C LEU A 287 -32.33 9.17 -21.82
N ALA A 288 -32.42 10.34 -21.19
CA ALA A 288 -33.66 10.87 -20.64
C ALA A 288 -34.70 11.13 -21.75
N ALA A 289 -34.27 11.71 -22.87
CA ALA A 289 -35.13 11.93 -24.03
C ALA A 289 -35.65 10.61 -24.61
N GLY A 290 -34.80 9.60 -24.72
CA GLY A 290 -35.18 8.25 -25.15
C GLY A 290 -36.20 7.56 -24.22
N LEU A 291 -36.21 7.93 -22.94
CA LEU A 291 -37.17 7.45 -21.94
C LEU A 291 -38.45 8.31 -21.84
N GLY A 292 -38.54 9.41 -22.61
CA GLY A 292 -39.65 10.37 -22.54
C GLY A 292 -39.62 11.29 -21.30
N LEU A 293 -38.48 11.35 -20.60
CA LEU A 293 -38.24 12.21 -19.44
C LEU A 293 -37.78 13.60 -19.90
N THR A 294 -38.70 14.35 -20.50
CA THR A 294 -38.39 15.62 -21.20
C THR A 294 -37.77 16.67 -20.30
N ASP A 295 -38.24 16.78 -19.05
CA ASP A 295 -37.72 17.77 -18.10
C ASP A 295 -36.29 17.44 -17.67
N GLU A 296 -36.03 16.16 -17.38
CA GLU A 296 -34.70 15.63 -17.05
C GLU A 296 -33.73 15.80 -18.23
N ALA A 297 -34.21 15.57 -19.46
CA ALA A 297 -33.42 15.76 -20.68
C ALA A 297 -32.97 17.22 -20.82
N ASN A 298 -33.91 18.16 -20.74
CA ASN A 298 -33.63 19.59 -20.83
C ASN A 298 -32.65 20.05 -19.75
N ARG A 299 -32.86 19.65 -18.49
CA ARG A 299 -31.93 19.98 -17.39
C ARG A 299 -30.51 19.46 -17.64
N SER A 300 -30.40 18.30 -18.29
CA SER A 300 -29.09 17.70 -18.59
C SER A 300 -28.37 18.44 -19.72
N TYR A 301 -29.08 18.80 -20.79
CA TYR A 301 -28.51 19.61 -21.86
C TYR A 301 -28.12 21.02 -21.40
N GLU A 302 -28.95 21.66 -20.57
CA GLU A 302 -28.62 22.96 -19.95
C GLU A 302 -27.34 22.85 -19.13
N ARG A 303 -27.23 21.81 -18.30
CA ARG A 303 -26.03 21.60 -17.48
C ARG A 303 -24.78 21.35 -18.32
N ALA A 304 -24.89 20.58 -19.40
CA ALA A 304 -23.79 20.40 -20.35
C ALA A 304 -23.34 21.74 -20.96
N ALA A 305 -24.29 22.58 -21.37
CA ALA A 305 -24.03 23.90 -21.95
C ALA A 305 -23.57 24.97 -20.94
N GLU A 306 -23.74 24.75 -19.64
CA GLU A 306 -23.12 25.54 -18.57
C GLU A 306 -21.65 25.16 -18.37
N ILE A 307 -21.35 23.87 -18.42
CA ILE A 307 -19.99 23.34 -18.26
C ILE A 307 -19.14 23.69 -19.49
N ASP A 308 -19.68 23.46 -20.69
CA ASP A 308 -19.07 23.82 -21.95
C ASP A 308 -20.00 24.75 -22.76
N PRO A 309 -19.81 26.08 -22.65
CA PRO A 309 -20.60 27.05 -23.40
C PRO A 309 -20.49 26.92 -24.92
N SER A 310 -19.50 26.21 -25.46
CA SER A 310 -19.38 25.99 -26.92
C SER A 310 -20.49 25.10 -27.48
N LEU A 311 -21.13 24.29 -26.62
CA LEU A 311 -22.28 23.45 -26.96
C LEU A 311 -23.56 24.26 -27.19
N ARG A 312 -23.59 25.55 -26.85
CA ARG A 312 -24.71 26.44 -27.18
C ARG A 312 -24.67 26.72 -28.69
N ALA A 313 -25.75 26.39 -29.39
CA ALA A 313 -25.90 26.79 -30.79
C ALA A 313 -25.59 28.29 -30.93
N ARG A 314 -24.64 28.64 -31.81
CA ARG A 314 -24.39 30.03 -32.18
C ARG A 314 -25.68 30.52 -32.85
N ARG A 315 -26.36 31.47 -32.20
CA ARG A 315 -27.53 32.15 -32.74
C ARG A 315 -27.21 32.86 -34.05
#